data_AF-A0AAW1KFY6-F1
#
_entry.id   AF-A0AAW1KFY6-F1
#
_cell.length_a   1.000
_cell.length_b   1.000
_cell.length_c   1.000
_cell.angle_alpha   90.00
_cell.angle_beta   90.00
_cell.angle_gamma   90.00
#
_symmetry.space_group_name_H-M   'P 1'
#
loop_
_entity.id
_entity.type
_entity.pdbx_description
1 polymer ?
#
loop_
_entity_poly.entity_id
_entity_poly.type
_entity_poly.pdbx_seq_one_letter_code
_entity_poly.pdbx_strand_id
1 'polypeptide(L)'
;MIAHVYISVLKRGTVSLGFINKVQHGIQADLNKNISINAQAIKIFYNQYGVYLNDVNVPLIVTHWAGLMPQIALRLRLVVQQAANSGLTCLITIGRAFKYFPEFDWRIVRRLYPDELAAIIAAMTVVGDNVYYGFKYDE
;
A
#
# COMPACT_ATOMS: atom_id res chain seq x y z
N MET A 1 0.57 4.68 -19.62
CA MET A 1 1.21 3.34 -19.62
C MET A 1 1.97 3.10 -18.33
N ILE A 2 3.07 3.81 -18.06
CA ILE A 2 3.86 3.65 -16.81
C ILE A 2 3.02 3.88 -15.54
N ALA A 3 2.17 4.92 -15.51
CA ALA A 3 1.28 5.18 -14.38
C ALA A 3 0.29 4.02 -14.12
N HIS A 4 -0.17 3.32 -15.17
CA HIS A 4 -1.04 2.16 -15.02
C HIS A 4 -0.33 0.99 -14.35
N VAL A 5 0.94 0.75 -14.70
CA VAL A 5 1.77 -0.30 -14.09
C VAL A 5 2.01 -0.02 -12.60
N TYR A 6 2.33 1.22 -12.26
CA TYR A 6 2.53 1.59 -10.85
C TYR A 6 1.24 1.39 -10.05
N ILE A 7 0.12 1.92 -10.55
CA ILE A 7 -1.16 1.82 -9.86
C ILE A 7 -1.64 0.36 -9.79
N SER A 8 -1.40 -0.46 -10.81
CA SER A 8 -1.82 -1.87 -10.81
C SER A 8 -1.16 -2.66 -9.69
N VAL A 9 0.12 -2.44 -9.44
CA VAL A 9 0.86 -3.08 -8.35
C VAL A 9 0.40 -2.57 -6.99
N LEU A 10 0.26 -1.26 -6.85
CA LEU A 10 -0.13 -0.62 -5.59
C LEU A 10 -1.53 -0.99 -5.11
N LYS A 11 -2.46 -1.11 -6.06
CA LYS A 11 -3.88 -1.33 -5.80
C LYS A 11 -4.34 -2.74 -6.12
N ARG A 12 -3.40 -3.65 -6.42
CA ARG A 12 -3.67 -5.05 -6.75
C ARG A 12 -4.78 -5.23 -7.78
N GLY A 13 -4.71 -4.44 -8.85
CA GLY A 13 -5.71 -4.42 -9.91
C GLY A 13 -7.07 -3.81 -9.55
N THR A 14 -7.28 -3.37 -8.29
CA THR A 14 -8.58 -2.87 -7.80
C THR A 14 -8.50 -1.40 -7.41
N VAL A 15 -9.02 -0.53 -8.26
CA VAL A 15 -8.92 0.92 -8.07
C VAL A 15 -10.29 1.60 -8.19
N SER A 16 -10.57 2.57 -7.33
CA SER A 16 -11.78 3.39 -7.43
C SER A 16 -11.60 4.54 -8.42
N LEU A 17 -12.69 4.98 -9.03
CA LEU A 17 -12.67 6.13 -9.94
C LEU A 17 -12.18 7.41 -9.25
N GLY A 18 -12.59 7.63 -7.99
CA GLY A 18 -12.11 8.77 -7.20
C GLY A 18 -10.60 8.77 -6.99
N PHE A 19 -9.98 7.59 -6.80
CA PHE A 19 -8.53 7.49 -6.71
C PHE A 19 -7.86 7.78 -8.06
N ILE A 20 -8.41 7.25 -9.17
CA ILE A 20 -7.92 7.52 -10.52
C ILE A 20 -7.90 9.04 -10.78
N ASN A 21 -9.03 9.72 -10.54
CA ASN A 21 -9.13 11.17 -10.73
C ASN A 21 -8.10 11.92 -9.86
N LYS A 22 -7.93 11.51 -8.61
CA LYS A 22 -6.94 12.12 -7.69
C LYS A 22 -5.50 11.99 -8.19
N VAL A 23 -5.15 10.86 -8.81
CA VAL A 23 -3.82 10.64 -9.37
C VAL A 23 -3.64 11.40 -10.69
N GLN A 24 -4.64 11.39 -11.57
CA GLN A 24 -4.62 12.15 -12.83
C GLN A 24 -4.46 13.65 -12.57
N HIS A 25 -5.26 14.22 -11.66
CA HIS A 25 -5.14 15.63 -11.29
C HIS A 25 -3.78 15.97 -10.68
N GLY A 26 -3.23 15.08 -9.84
CA GLY A 26 -1.90 15.31 -9.27
C GLY A 26 -0.80 15.30 -10.33
N ILE A 27 -0.87 14.38 -11.30
CA ILE A 27 0.11 14.33 -12.39
C ILE A 27 -0.04 15.53 -13.33
N GLN A 28 -1.27 15.97 -13.60
CA GLN A 28 -1.50 17.19 -14.36
C GLN A 28 -0.94 18.42 -13.63
N ALA A 29 -1.11 18.53 -12.32
CA ALA A 29 -0.57 19.62 -11.53
C ALA A 29 0.98 19.61 -11.49
N ASP A 30 1.58 18.44 -11.30
CA ASP A 30 3.02 18.28 -11.13
C ASP A 30 3.79 18.39 -12.46
N LEU A 31 3.25 17.79 -13.53
CA LEU A 31 3.96 17.62 -14.81
C LEU A 31 3.36 18.45 -15.95
N ASN A 32 2.23 19.13 -15.74
CA ASN A 32 1.43 19.78 -16.78
C ASN A 32 1.12 18.82 -17.95
N LYS A 33 0.89 17.54 -17.64
CA LYS A 33 0.60 16.48 -18.61
C LYS A 33 -0.73 15.80 -18.30
N ASN A 34 -1.65 15.88 -19.24
CA ASN A 34 -2.94 15.20 -19.16
C ASN A 34 -2.73 13.73 -19.54
N ILE A 35 -2.79 12.86 -18.53
CA ILE A 35 -2.75 11.42 -18.73
C ILE A 35 -4.15 10.83 -18.56
N SER A 36 -4.51 9.88 -19.40
CA SER A 36 -5.71 9.07 -19.21
C SER A 36 -5.35 7.79 -18.46
N ILE A 37 -5.89 7.62 -17.25
CA ILE A 37 -5.74 6.38 -16.47
C ILE A 37 -7.04 5.57 -16.62
N ASN A 38 -6.90 4.28 -16.91
CA ASN A 38 -8.01 3.38 -17.21
C ASN A 38 -7.98 2.19 -16.24
N ALA A 39 -9.10 1.93 -15.55
CA ALA A 39 -9.24 0.86 -14.57
C ALA A 39 -9.08 -0.54 -15.21
N GLN A 40 -9.63 -0.79 -16.39
CA GLN A 40 -9.46 -2.05 -17.12
C GLN A 40 -7.99 -2.30 -17.44
N ALA A 41 -7.25 -1.29 -17.90
CA ALA A 41 -5.82 -1.44 -18.16
C ALA A 41 -5.05 -1.78 -16.87
N ILE A 42 -5.38 -1.13 -15.75
CA ILE A 42 -4.80 -1.43 -14.43
C ILE A 42 -5.05 -2.90 -14.04
N LYS A 43 -6.28 -3.40 -14.24
CA LYS A 43 -6.62 -4.80 -13.96
C LYS A 43 -5.85 -5.77 -14.84
N ILE A 44 -5.73 -5.47 -16.14
CA ILE A 44 -4.97 -6.29 -17.09
C ILE A 44 -3.49 -6.34 -16.69
N PHE A 45 -2.87 -5.20 -16.38
CA PHE A 45 -1.48 -5.16 -15.94
C PHE A 45 -1.25 -5.94 -14.65
N TYR A 46 -2.17 -5.86 -13.68
CA TYR A 46 -2.05 -6.65 -12.45
C TYR A 46 -2.14 -8.15 -12.72
N ASN A 47 -3.11 -8.59 -13.53
CA ASN A 47 -3.25 -10.01 -13.84
C ASN A 47 -2.05 -10.57 -14.61
N GLN A 48 -1.41 -9.75 -15.46
CA GLN A 48 -0.26 -10.18 -16.26
C GLN A 48 1.06 -10.16 -15.48
N TYR A 49 1.27 -9.16 -14.63
CA TYR A 49 2.58 -8.94 -13.98
C TYR A 49 2.50 -8.92 -12.45
N GLY A 50 1.40 -8.39 -11.90
CA GLY A 50 1.20 -8.26 -10.47
C GLY A 50 1.12 -9.59 -9.73
N VAL A 51 0.70 -10.66 -10.42
CA VAL A 51 0.65 -12.03 -9.85
C VAL A 51 2.01 -12.60 -9.46
N TYR A 52 3.09 -12.04 -10.01
CA TYR A 52 4.46 -12.48 -9.72
C TYR A 52 5.13 -11.63 -8.63
N LEU A 53 4.41 -10.68 -8.02
CA LEU A 53 4.96 -9.75 -7.05
C LEU A 53 4.73 -10.23 -5.63
N ASN A 54 5.81 -10.38 -4.87
CA ASN A 54 5.78 -10.78 -3.47
C ASN A 54 6.55 -9.79 -2.59
N ASP A 55 6.48 -10.00 -1.28
CA ASP A 55 7.15 -9.19 -0.28
C ASP A 55 8.69 -9.19 -0.40
N VAL A 56 9.27 -10.14 -1.15
CA VAL A 56 10.70 -10.24 -1.43
C VAL A 56 11.12 -9.36 -2.61
N ASN A 57 10.36 -9.34 -3.72
CA ASN A 57 10.75 -8.66 -4.95
C ASN A 57 10.18 -7.23 -5.09
N VAL A 58 9.04 -6.94 -4.45
CA VAL A 58 8.41 -5.61 -4.45
C VAL A 58 9.33 -4.50 -3.93
N PRO A 59 10.14 -4.69 -2.87
CA PRO A 59 11.07 -3.64 -2.41
C PRO A 59 12.02 -3.16 -3.53
N LEU A 60 12.58 -4.09 -4.30
CA LEU A 60 13.51 -3.80 -5.39
C LEU A 60 12.82 -3.02 -6.52
N ILE A 61 11.60 -3.46 -6.87
CA ILE A 61 10.81 -2.86 -7.95
C ILE A 61 10.37 -1.44 -7.58
N VAL A 62 9.84 -1.25 -6.37
CA VAL A 62 9.40 0.06 -5.86
C VAL A 62 10.58 1.03 -5.79
N THR A 63 11.74 0.57 -5.32
CA THR A 63 12.96 1.40 -5.26
C THR A 63 13.43 1.79 -6.66
N HIS A 64 13.46 0.84 -7.59
CA HIS A 64 13.83 1.11 -8.98
C HIS A 64 12.88 2.13 -9.62
N TRP A 65 11.56 1.95 -9.46
CA TRP A 65 10.56 2.88 -9.99
C TRP A 65 10.65 4.28 -9.37
N ALA A 66 10.89 4.38 -8.07
CA ALA A 66 11.10 5.66 -7.40
C ALA A 66 12.34 6.39 -7.96
N GLY A 67 13.38 5.66 -8.36
CA GLY A 67 14.59 6.21 -8.99
C GLY A 67 14.37 6.70 -10.44
N LEU A 68 13.46 6.09 -11.19
CA LEU A 68 13.14 6.51 -12.56
C LEU A 68 12.24 7.77 -12.62
N MET A 69 11.57 8.11 -11.52
CA MET A 69 10.65 9.23 -11.51
C MET A 69 11.37 10.57 -11.35
N PRO A 70 11.07 11.58 -12.20
CA PRO A 70 11.62 12.91 -12.03
C PRO A 70 11.16 13.48 -10.69
N GLN A 71 12.03 14.25 -10.02
CA GLN A 71 11.73 14.79 -8.68
C GLN A 71 10.46 15.66 -8.65
N ILE A 72 10.14 16.31 -9.77
CA ILE A 72 8.95 17.14 -9.95
C ILE A 72 7.64 16.33 -9.95
N ALA A 73 7.68 15.02 -10.24
CA ALA A 73 6.52 14.12 -10.18
C ALA A 73 6.20 13.65 -8.75
N LEU A 74 6.06 14.59 -7.81
CA LEU A 74 5.94 14.31 -6.38
C LEU A 74 4.78 13.36 -6.08
N ARG A 75 3.61 13.58 -6.69
CA ARG A 75 2.41 12.77 -6.45
C ARG A 75 2.64 11.32 -6.86
N LEU A 76 3.28 11.10 -8.00
CA LEU A 76 3.55 9.75 -8.51
C LEU A 76 4.56 9.01 -7.62
N ARG A 77 5.59 9.74 -7.14
CA ARG A 77 6.57 9.22 -6.19
C ARG A 77 5.92 8.82 -4.87
N LEU A 78 5.07 9.69 -4.31
CA LEU A 78 4.34 9.41 -3.08
C LEU A 78 3.43 8.19 -3.23
N VAL A 79 2.76 8.06 -4.37
CA VAL A 79 1.90 6.91 -4.68
C VAL A 79 2.72 5.62 -4.70
N VAL A 80 3.92 5.61 -5.31
CA VAL A 80 4.81 4.44 -5.31
C VAL A 80 5.41 4.14 -3.94
N GLN A 81 5.79 5.16 -3.17
CA GLN A 81 6.28 4.97 -1.80
C GLN A 81 5.20 4.44 -0.86
N GLN A 82 3.93 4.78 -1.09
CA GLN A 82 2.78 4.21 -0.37
C GLN A 82 2.52 2.73 -0.69
N ALA A 83 3.30 2.10 -1.58
CA ALA A 83 3.34 0.64 -1.69
C ALA A 83 3.70 0.01 -0.35
N ALA A 84 4.69 0.59 0.33
CA ALA A 84 5.08 0.18 1.66
C ALA A 84 3.89 0.39 2.62
N ASN A 85 3.64 -0.63 3.43
CA ASN A 85 2.53 -0.75 4.38
C ASN A 85 1.14 -0.93 3.73
N SER A 86 1.07 -1.14 2.41
CA SER A 86 -0.20 -1.47 1.76
C SER A 86 -0.76 -2.79 2.32
N GLY A 87 -2.04 -2.78 2.69
CA GLY A 87 -2.69 -3.91 3.36
C GLY A 87 -2.46 -4.00 4.88
N LEU A 88 -1.56 -3.17 5.45
CA LEU A 88 -1.22 -3.18 6.88
C LEU A 88 -1.83 -2.03 7.69
N THR A 89 -2.66 -1.19 7.05
CA THR A 89 -3.20 0.05 7.67
C THR A 89 -3.87 -0.21 9.02
N CYS A 90 -4.71 -1.25 9.13
CA CYS A 90 -5.40 -1.58 10.38
C CYS A 90 -4.40 -1.97 11.48
N LEU A 91 -3.46 -2.86 11.16
CA LEU A 91 -2.44 -3.33 12.10
C LEU A 91 -1.55 -2.17 12.60
N ILE A 92 -1.12 -1.30 11.69
CA ILE A 92 -0.33 -0.10 12.02
C ILE A 92 -1.14 0.87 12.87
N THR A 93 -2.43 1.04 12.57
CA THR A 93 -3.31 1.93 13.34
C THR A 93 -3.46 1.42 14.77
N ILE A 94 -3.65 0.11 14.95
CA ILE A 94 -3.73 -0.52 16.28
C ILE A 94 -2.39 -0.40 17.01
N GLY A 95 -1.26 -0.69 16.36
CA GLY A 95 0.07 -0.52 16.94
C GLY A 95 0.36 0.92 17.36
N ARG A 96 -0.07 1.90 16.57
CA ARG A 96 -0.02 3.32 16.93
C ARG A 96 -0.90 3.64 18.12
N ALA A 97 -2.08 3.05 18.23
CA ALA A 97 -2.97 3.25 19.38
C ALA A 97 -2.29 2.78 20.68
N PHE A 98 -1.70 1.58 20.69
CA PHE A 98 -0.92 1.09 21.84
C PHE A 98 0.25 2.03 22.18
N LYS A 99 0.97 2.51 21.17
CA LYS A 99 2.13 3.39 21.37
C LYS A 99 1.77 4.78 21.89
N TYR A 100 0.70 5.39 21.37
CA TYR A 100 0.35 6.78 21.69
C TYR A 100 -0.59 6.93 22.88
N PHE A 101 -1.28 5.86 23.28
CA PHE A 101 -2.19 5.86 24.43
C PHE A 101 -1.78 4.80 25.46
N PRO A 102 -0.60 4.94 26.11
CA PRO A 102 -0.12 3.97 27.09
C PRO A 102 -0.95 3.94 28.37
N GLU A 103 -1.63 5.05 28.71
CA GLU A 103 -2.48 5.17 29.90
C GLU A 103 -3.90 4.64 29.71
N PHE A 104 -4.28 4.32 28.46
CA PHE A 104 -5.57 3.70 28.21
C PHE A 104 -5.61 2.29 28.81
N ASP A 105 -6.72 1.91 29.44
CA ASP A 105 -6.82 0.62 30.13
C ASP A 105 -7.07 -0.53 29.14
N TRP A 106 -6.01 -0.91 28.42
CA TRP A 106 -6.00 -2.02 27.46
C TRP A 106 -6.36 -3.37 28.09
N ARG A 107 -6.33 -3.49 29.43
CA ARG A 107 -6.80 -4.69 30.14
C ARG A 107 -8.30 -4.89 29.96
N ILE A 108 -9.07 -3.81 29.89
CA ILE A 108 -10.51 -3.87 29.62
C ILE A 108 -10.74 -4.44 28.22
N VAL A 109 -10.01 -3.94 27.21
CA VAL A 109 -10.10 -4.45 25.83
C VAL A 109 -9.73 -5.92 25.77
N ARG A 110 -8.64 -6.33 26.43
CA ARG A 110 -8.25 -7.75 26.52
C ARG A 110 -9.33 -8.63 27.14
N ARG A 111 -10.07 -8.11 28.13
CA ARG A 111 -11.15 -8.85 28.79
C ARG A 111 -12.39 -8.97 27.91
N LEU A 112 -12.69 -7.93 27.12
CA LEU A 112 -13.86 -7.90 26.24
C LEU A 112 -13.64 -8.64 24.92
N TYR A 113 -12.41 -8.60 24.39
CA TYR A 113 -12.03 -9.13 23.07
C TYR A 113 -10.71 -9.91 23.15
N PRO A 114 -10.67 -11.02 23.92
CA PRO A 114 -9.44 -11.76 24.18
C PRO A 114 -8.86 -12.40 22.91
N ASP A 115 -9.73 -12.94 22.05
CA ASP A 115 -9.33 -13.65 20.84
C ASP A 115 -8.82 -12.69 19.76
N GLU A 116 -9.50 -11.56 19.58
CA GLU A 116 -9.08 -10.51 18.64
C GLU A 116 -7.75 -9.92 19.04
N LEU A 117 -7.53 -9.66 20.34
CA LEU A 117 -6.26 -9.14 20.82
C LEU A 117 -5.13 -10.15 20.63
N ALA A 118 -5.38 -11.44 20.90
CA ALA A 118 -4.42 -12.50 20.63
C ALA A 118 -4.07 -12.58 19.13
N ALA A 119 -5.08 -12.53 18.26
CA ALA A 119 -4.89 -12.52 16.81
C ALA A 119 -4.09 -11.29 16.33
N ILE A 120 -4.35 -10.10 16.89
CA ILE A 120 -3.59 -8.88 16.59
C ILE A 120 -2.12 -9.05 16.98
N ILE A 121 -1.83 -9.55 18.19
CA ILE A 121 -0.45 -9.76 18.67
C ILE A 121 0.28 -10.78 17.80
N ALA A 122 -0.39 -11.88 17.43
CA ALA A 122 0.14 -12.87 16.50
C ALA A 122 0.44 -12.24 15.13
N ALA A 123 -0.49 -11.45 14.59
CA ALA A 123 -0.30 -10.75 13.32
C ALA A 123 0.87 -9.76 13.37
N MET A 124 1.01 -8.97 14.45
CA MET A 124 2.14 -8.06 14.64
C MET A 124 3.48 -8.82 14.67
N THR A 125 3.52 -9.96 15.35
CA THR A 125 4.71 -10.83 15.40
C THR A 125 5.08 -11.38 14.02
N VAL A 126 4.09 -11.84 13.26
CA VAL A 126 4.29 -12.43 11.93
C VAL A 126 4.72 -11.36 10.91
N VAL A 127 4.13 -10.17 10.95
CA VAL A 127 4.50 -9.05 10.06
C VAL A 127 5.89 -8.51 10.39
N GLY A 128 6.21 -8.35 11.68
CA GLY A 128 7.48 -7.81 12.15
C GLY A 128 7.81 -6.46 11.49
N ASP A 129 9.04 -6.33 11.00
CA ASP A 129 9.54 -5.13 10.30
C ASP A 129 9.28 -5.16 8.77
N ASN A 130 8.57 -6.17 8.27
CA ASN A 130 8.30 -6.31 6.85
C ASN A 130 7.19 -5.35 6.40
N VAL A 131 7.58 -4.13 6.02
CA VAL A 131 6.65 -3.13 5.47
C VAL A 131 5.97 -3.57 4.17
N TYR A 132 6.46 -4.62 3.50
CA TYR A 132 5.84 -5.18 2.29
C TYR A 132 5.06 -6.47 2.55
N TYR A 133 4.84 -6.85 3.83
CA TYR A 133 4.16 -8.09 4.19
C TYR A 133 2.81 -8.27 3.50
N GLY A 134 2.08 -7.18 3.22
CA GLY A 134 0.83 -7.27 2.49
C GLY A 134 0.96 -8.00 1.14
N PHE A 135 2.11 -7.93 0.46
CA PHE A 135 2.38 -8.58 -0.83
C PHE A 135 2.72 -10.06 -0.71
N LYS A 136 2.85 -10.60 0.51
CA LYS A 136 3.09 -12.02 0.70
C LYS A 136 1.89 -12.81 0.13
N TYR A 137 2.18 -13.79 -0.72
CA TYR A 137 1.23 -14.81 -1.10
C TYR A 137 1.23 -15.85 0.02
N ASP A 138 0.12 -15.96 0.73
CA ASP A 138 -0.14 -17.15 1.53
C ASP A 138 -0.56 -18.24 0.52
N GLU A 139 0.20 -19.34 0.47
CA GLU A 139 -0.16 -20.55 -0.29
C GLU A 139 -1.51 -21.12 0.16
#